data_AF-A0A534TW29-F1
#
_entry.id   AF-A0A534TW29-F1
#
_cell.length_a   1.000
_cell.length_b   1.000
_cell.length_c   1.000
_cell.angle_alpha   90.00
_cell.angle_beta   90.00
_cell.angle_gamma   90.00
#
_symmetry.space_group_name_H-M   'P 1'
#
loop_
_entity.id
_entity.type
_entity.pdbx_description
1 polymer ?
#
loop_
_entity_poly.entity_id
_entity_poly.type
_entity_poly.pdbx_seq_one_letter_code
_entity_poly.pdbx_strand_id
1 'polypeptide(L)'
;PAELTKDLGTRYEILDTSIKIYPVGQPIQATLHGYFTLVREHGLKANDIREVVVRLPEEQTHTINGRLIPDANCQYQLAVAMLDGKVDFHN
;
A
#
# COMPACT_ATOMS: atom_id res chain seq x y z
N PRO A 1 -22.13 16.14 16.79
CA PRO A 1 -22.95 15.19 17.57
C PRO A 1 -23.82 14.26 16.72
N ALA A 2 -24.62 14.81 15.79
CA ALA A 2 -25.55 14.02 14.97
C ALA A 2 -24.88 12.94 14.10
N GLU A 3 -23.70 13.22 13.53
CA GLU A 3 -22.97 12.23 12.72
C GLU A 3 -22.53 10.99 13.53
N LEU A 4 -22.29 11.11 14.85
CA LEU A 4 -21.90 9.97 15.67
C LEU A 4 -23.02 8.94 15.88
N THR A 5 -24.28 9.39 15.81
CA THR A 5 -25.46 8.54 16.01
C THR A 5 -26.16 8.21 14.69
N LYS A 6 -25.65 8.71 13.58
CA LYS A 6 -26.23 8.51 12.26
C LYS A 6 -26.18 7.02 11.91
N ASP A 7 -27.31 6.49 11.47
CA ASP A 7 -27.49 5.09 11.04
C ASP A 7 -27.12 4.01 12.09
N LEU A 8 -26.98 4.39 13.36
CA LEU A 8 -26.64 3.46 14.44
C LEU A 8 -27.71 2.36 14.55
N GLY A 9 -27.28 1.09 14.52
CA GLY A 9 -28.17 -0.07 14.52
C GLY A 9 -28.66 -0.51 13.13
N THR A 10 -28.24 0.18 12.06
CA THR A 10 -28.55 -0.21 10.67
C THR A 10 -27.29 -0.33 9.82
N ARG A 11 -26.34 0.61 9.95
CA ARG A 11 -25.02 0.53 9.33
C ARG A 11 -24.01 -0.04 10.32
N TYR A 12 -23.23 -1.01 9.87
CA TYR A 12 -22.21 -1.68 10.68
C TYR A 12 -20.86 -1.52 9.98
N GLU A 13 -20.01 -0.62 10.47
CA GLU A 13 -18.68 -0.31 9.89
C GLU A 13 -17.75 -1.53 9.79
N ILE A 14 -17.99 -2.57 10.61
CA ILE A 14 -17.25 -3.84 10.51
C ILE A 14 -17.40 -4.51 9.14
N LEU A 15 -18.53 -4.29 8.46
CA LEU A 15 -18.80 -4.86 7.14
C LEU A 15 -18.05 -4.12 6.02
N ASP A 16 -17.60 -2.89 6.26
CA ASP A 16 -16.82 -2.07 5.33
C ASP A 16 -15.34 -1.97 5.73
N THR A 17 -14.90 -2.85 6.64
CA THR A 17 -13.51 -2.86 7.09
C THR A 17 -12.60 -3.47 6.02
N SER A 18 -11.61 -2.70 5.58
CA SER A 18 -10.58 -3.20 4.66
C SER A 18 -9.62 -4.16 5.36
N ILE A 19 -9.23 -5.24 4.68
CA ILE A 19 -8.20 -6.18 5.13
C ILE A 19 -6.87 -5.85 4.44
N LYS A 20 -5.80 -5.77 5.22
CA LYS A 20 -4.44 -5.57 4.70
C LYS A 20 -3.90 -6.88 4.13
N ILE A 21 -3.45 -6.83 2.88
CA ILE A 21 -2.80 -7.96 2.21
C ILE A 21 -1.30 -7.96 2.52
N TYR A 22 -0.71 -6.77 2.58
CA TYR A 22 0.71 -6.56 2.89
C TYR A 22 0.87 -5.94 4.30
N PRO A 23 1.97 -6.21 5.02
CA PRO A 23 2.23 -5.66 6.36
C PRO A 23 2.70 -4.19 6.33
N VAL A 24 1.97 -3.32 5.62
CA VAL A 24 2.34 -1.91 5.40
C VAL A 24 1.20 -0.94 5.71
N GLY A 25 1.49 0.36 5.67
CA GLY A 25 0.50 1.43 5.73
C GLY A 25 -0.57 1.31 4.63
N GLN A 26 -1.82 1.62 4.95
CA GLN A 26 -2.96 1.43 4.03
C GLN A 26 -2.74 2.04 2.63
N PRO A 27 -2.17 3.26 2.48
CA PRO A 27 -1.95 3.83 1.15
C PRO A 27 -0.96 3.06 0.26
N ILE A 28 -0.05 2.26 0.85
CA ILE A 28 0.95 1.48 0.11
C ILE A 28 0.33 0.21 -0.49
N GLN A 29 -0.81 -0.28 0.04
CA GLN A 29 -1.46 -1.52 -0.42
C GLN A 29 -1.71 -1.51 -1.93
N ALA A 30 -2.31 -0.44 -2.45
CA ALA A 30 -2.61 -0.30 -3.88
C ALA A 30 -1.33 -0.23 -4.73
N THR A 31 -0.29 0.40 -4.21
CA THR A 31 1.00 0.52 -4.91
C THR A 31 1.68 -0.84 -5.05
N LEU A 32 1.78 -1.62 -3.97
CA LEU A 32 2.35 -2.97 -4.03
C LEU A 32 1.50 -3.90 -4.90
N HIS A 33 0.17 -3.83 -4.80
CA HIS A 33 -0.71 -4.62 -5.65
C HIS A 33 -0.50 -4.32 -7.15
N GLY A 34 -0.39 -3.03 -7.51
CA GLY A 34 -0.08 -2.63 -8.89
C GLY A 34 1.29 -3.12 -9.34
N TYR A 35 2.32 -2.97 -8.51
CA TYR A 35 3.66 -3.48 -8.80
C TYR A 35 3.68 -5.00 -9.06
N PHE A 36 3.12 -5.79 -8.14
CA PHE A 36 3.09 -7.25 -8.30
C PHE A 36 2.21 -7.72 -9.47
N THR A 37 1.21 -6.93 -9.85
CA THR A 37 0.44 -7.17 -11.06
C THR A 37 1.32 -7.04 -12.30
N LEU A 38 2.08 -5.95 -12.42
CA LEU A 38 3.02 -5.74 -13.54
C LEU A 38 4.12 -6.81 -13.59
N VAL A 39 4.68 -7.20 -12.44
CA VAL A 39 5.66 -8.29 -12.36
C VAL A 39 5.07 -9.60 -12.87
N ARG A 40 3.85 -9.94 -12.45
CA ARG A 40 3.17 -11.16 -12.88
C ARG A 40 2.84 -11.16 -14.37
N GLU A 41 2.45 -10.01 -14.92
CA GLU A 41 2.06 -9.88 -16.33
C GLU A 41 3.26 -9.86 -17.28
N HIS A 42 4.40 -9.31 -16.84
CA HIS A 42 5.54 -9.05 -17.73
C HIS A 42 6.85 -9.74 -17.32
N GLY A 43 6.88 -10.44 -16.18
CA GLY A 43 8.08 -11.13 -15.70
C GLY A 43 9.23 -10.18 -15.34
N LEU A 44 8.91 -8.95 -14.92
CA LEU A 44 9.90 -7.91 -14.59
C LEU A 44 10.82 -8.36 -13.44
N LYS A 45 12.13 -8.14 -13.61
CA LYS A 45 13.13 -8.26 -12.54
C LYS A 45 13.60 -6.87 -12.12
N ALA A 46 14.19 -6.77 -10.93
CA ALA A 46 14.73 -5.51 -10.42
C ALA A 46 15.65 -4.80 -11.43
N ASN A 47 16.53 -5.56 -12.10
CA ASN A 47 17.48 -5.00 -13.08
C ASN A 47 16.82 -4.52 -14.39
N ASP A 48 15.56 -4.86 -14.64
CA ASP A 48 14.80 -4.39 -15.80
C ASP A 48 14.16 -3.01 -15.54
N ILE A 49 14.11 -2.58 -14.27
CA ILE A 49 13.38 -1.40 -13.84
C ILE A 49 14.35 -0.23 -13.67
N ARG A 50 14.26 0.75 -14.57
CA ARG A 50 15.03 2.00 -14.48
C ARG A 50 14.44 3.00 -13.49
N GLU A 51 13.11 3.09 -13.43
CA GLU A 51 12.39 4.10 -12.66
C GLU A 51 10.99 3.58 -12.32
N VAL A 52 10.48 3.95 -11.13
CA VAL A 52 9.08 3.74 -10.75
C VAL A 52 8.45 5.08 -10.37
N VAL A 53 7.33 5.39 -11.00
CA VAL A 53 6.54 6.60 -10.72
C VAL A 53 5.23 6.19 -10.06
N VAL A 54 5.08 6.52 -8.77
CA VAL A 54 3.87 6.26 -7.99
C VAL A 54 2.97 7.50 -8.02
N ARG A 55 1.69 7.32 -8.35
CA ARG A 55 0.68 8.39 -8.37
C ARG A 55 -0.47 8.02 -7.46
N LEU A 56 -0.69 8.80 -6.41
CA LEU A 56 -1.76 8.63 -5.44
C LEU A 56 -2.40 10.00 -5.14
N PRO A 57 -3.64 10.04 -4.61
CA PRO A 57 -4.23 11.27 -4.10
C PRO A 57 -3.30 11.94 -3.07
N GLU A 58 -3.21 13.27 -3.11
CA GLU A 58 -2.29 14.06 -2.27
C GLU A 58 -2.41 13.70 -0.78
N GLU A 59 -3.65 13.62 -0.26
CA GLU A 59 -3.96 13.25 1.12
C GLU A 59 -3.29 11.94 1.57
N GLN A 60 -3.24 10.95 0.67
CA GLN A 60 -2.63 9.66 0.96
C GLN A 60 -1.10 9.73 0.95
N THR A 61 -0.52 10.49 0.03
CA THR A 61 0.94 10.57 -0.15
C THR A 61 1.65 11.13 1.07
N HIS A 62 1.03 12.08 1.79
CA HIS A 62 1.66 12.70 2.95
C HIS A 62 2.10 11.64 3.95
N THR A 63 1.28 10.63 4.23
CA THR A 63 1.61 9.64 5.26
C THR A 63 2.68 8.63 4.86
N ILE A 64 3.03 8.52 3.56
CA ILE A 64 3.87 7.44 3.06
C ILE A 64 5.09 7.84 2.24
N ASN A 65 5.19 9.10 1.82
CA ASN A 65 6.27 9.59 0.99
C ASN A 65 7.50 9.94 1.84
N GLY A 66 8.61 9.20 1.66
CA GLY A 66 9.90 9.55 2.27
C GLY A 66 9.92 9.47 3.81
N ARG A 67 9.15 8.55 4.41
CA ARG A 67 9.09 8.39 5.86
C ARG A 67 10.29 7.60 6.41
N LEU A 68 10.67 7.86 7.66
CA LEU A 68 11.73 7.10 8.32
C LEU A 68 11.28 5.70 8.76
N ILE A 69 9.98 5.51 8.97
CA ILE A 69 9.40 4.23 9.37
C ILE A 69 9.24 3.36 8.10
N PRO A 70 9.89 2.18 8.00
CA PRO A 70 9.89 1.36 6.80
C PRO A 70 8.49 1.01 6.28
N ASP A 71 7.57 0.58 7.15
CA ASP A 71 6.20 0.17 6.77
C ASP A 71 5.31 1.34 6.33
N ALA A 72 5.78 2.56 6.56
CA ALA A 72 5.16 3.79 6.10
C ALA A 72 6.02 4.50 5.05
N ASN A 73 7.00 3.85 4.43
CA ASN A 73 7.81 4.45 3.37
C ASN A 73 7.56 3.71 2.05
N CYS A 74 6.86 4.36 1.13
CA CYS A 74 6.47 3.76 -0.15
C CYS A 74 7.68 3.36 -1.01
N GLN A 75 8.72 4.20 -1.03
CA GLN A 75 9.94 3.95 -1.79
C GLN A 75 10.70 2.74 -1.23
N TYR A 76 10.81 2.67 0.10
CA TYR A 76 11.44 1.54 0.77
C TYR A 76 10.70 0.24 0.46
N GLN A 77 9.37 0.24 0.62
CA GLN A 77 8.55 -0.95 0.39
C GLN A 77 8.58 -1.43 -1.07
N LEU A 78 8.61 -0.51 -2.04
CA LEU A 78 8.80 -0.87 -3.44
C LEU A 78 10.20 -1.44 -3.71
N ALA A 79 11.24 -0.89 -3.08
CA ALA A 79 12.60 -1.43 -3.20
C ALA A 79 12.69 -2.86 -2.64
N VAL A 80 12.12 -3.11 -1.46
CA VAL A 80 12.03 -4.47 -0.87
C VAL A 80 11.26 -5.40 -1.80
N ALA A 81 10.09 -4.99 -2.29
CA ALA A 81 9.30 -5.79 -3.22
C ALA A 81 10.06 -6.13 -4.52
N MET A 82 10.93 -5.25 -5.00
CA MET A 82 11.79 -5.47 -6.17
C MET A 82 12.94 -6.42 -5.91
N LEU A 83 13.65 -6.24 -4.80
CA LEU A 83 14.85 -7.00 -4.48
C LEU A 83 14.51 -8.41 -4.00
N ASP A 84 13.50 -8.53 -3.15
CA ASP A 84 13.13 -9.78 -2.48
C ASP A 84 11.99 -10.53 -3.20
N GLY A 85 11.30 -9.85 -4.12
CA GLY A 85 10.15 -10.41 -4.83
C GLY A 85 8.90 -10.61 -3.97
N LYS A 86 8.91 -10.14 -2.72
CA LYS A 86 7.80 -10.20 -1.77
C LYS A 86 7.94 -9.14 -0.69
N VAL A 87 6.84 -8.89 0.03
CA VAL A 87 6.82 -8.10 1.27
C VAL A 87 6.13 -8.94 2.33
N ASP A 88 6.81 -9.21 3.44
CA ASP A 88 6.31 -9.94 4.60
C ASP A 88 6.81 -9.29 5.91
N PHE A 89 6.65 -9.97 7.05
CA PHE A 89 7.00 -9.39 8.35
C PHE A 89 8.50 -9.41 8.67
N HIS A 90 9.32 -10.01 7.81
CA HIS A 90 10.74 -10.21 8.04
C HIS A 90 11.64 -9.33 7.15
N ASN A 91 11.06 -8.64 6.17
CA ASN A 91 11.78 -7.79 5.24
C ASN A 91 11.21 -6.37 5.15
#